data_AF-N8ZNT5-F1
#
_entry.id   AF-N8ZNT5-F1
#
_cell.length_a   1.000
_cell.length_b   1.000
_cell.length_c   1.000
_cell.angle_alpha   90.00
_cell.angle_beta   90.00
_cell.angle_gamma   90.00
#
_symmetry.space_group_name_H-M   'P 1'
#
loop_
_entity.id
_entity.type
_entity.pdbx_description
1 polymer ?
#
loop_
_entity_poly.entity_id
_entity_poly.type
_entity_poly.pdbx_seq_one_letter_code
_entity_poly.pdbx_strand_id
1 'polypeptide(L)'
;MDRVGSSTNHLFLHLSCLLAFHLYFHQNLCPVPSFLVLDQPSQVCFPEIYPYETLKDNYELYIKSLDIIEVKAIFKFLLKYTKEYYKDFQIILLEHAFIDEPWFTELLVEEQWIDDKALIPSSWIN
;
A
#
# COMPACT_ATOMS: atom_id res chain seq x y z
N MET A 1 6.47 24.30 1.67
CA MET A 1 5.33 23.35 1.61
C MET A 1 5.09 22.86 3.03
N ASP A 2 4.80 23.78 3.95
CA ASP A 2 5.08 23.58 5.38
C ASP A 2 3.80 23.45 6.22
N ARG A 3 2.70 23.01 5.60
CA ARG A 3 1.35 23.04 6.20
C ARG A 3 0.59 21.71 6.19
N VAL A 4 1.15 20.66 5.60
CA VAL A 4 0.57 19.33 5.67
C VAL A 4 1.38 18.59 6.74
N GLY A 5 0.84 18.47 7.95
CA GLY A 5 1.56 17.83 9.07
C GLY A 5 1.79 16.34 8.77
N SER A 6 2.94 15.76 9.16
CA SER A 6 3.34 14.36 8.93
C SER A 6 3.43 13.89 7.46
N SER A 7 4.42 13.03 7.17
CA SER A 7 4.62 12.39 5.86
C SER A 7 3.39 11.58 5.41
N THR A 8 2.65 11.01 6.37
CA THR A 8 1.40 10.28 6.13
C THR A 8 0.33 11.17 5.49
N ASN A 9 0.15 12.41 5.94
CA ASN A 9 -0.86 13.29 5.33
C ASN A 9 -0.45 13.73 3.91
N HIS A 10 0.84 13.90 3.66
CA HIS A 10 1.33 14.13 2.30
C HIS A 10 0.95 12.96 1.38
N LEU A 11 1.18 11.72 1.82
CA LEU A 11 0.76 10.54 1.06
C LEU A 11 -0.76 10.52 0.81
N PHE A 12 -1.58 10.76 1.84
CA PHE A 12 -3.04 10.81 1.68
C PHE A 12 -3.47 11.86 0.64
N LEU A 13 -2.81 13.02 0.60
CA LEU A 13 -3.10 14.05 -0.39
C LEU A 13 -2.78 13.57 -1.82
N HIS A 14 -1.63 12.93 -2.01
CA HIS A 14 -1.25 12.37 -3.31
C HIS A 14 -2.22 11.27 -3.77
N LEU A 15 -2.54 10.32 -2.91
CA LEU A 15 -3.50 9.25 -3.19
C LEU A 15 -4.88 9.83 -3.53
N SER A 16 -5.37 10.77 -2.73
CA SER A 16 -6.66 11.42 -2.97
C SER A 16 -6.70 12.14 -4.31
N CYS A 17 -5.62 12.84 -4.67
CA CYS A 17 -5.53 13.56 -5.94
C CYS A 17 -5.52 12.60 -7.14
N LEU A 18 -4.70 11.55 -7.11
CA LEU A 18 -4.61 10.55 -8.18
C LEU A 18 -5.95 9.85 -8.38
N LEU A 19 -6.58 9.40 -7.30
CA LEU A 19 -7.87 8.72 -7.33
C LEU A 19 -9.01 9.65 -7.81
N ALA A 20 -8.99 10.93 -7.43
CA ALA A 20 -9.94 11.91 -7.93
C ALA A 20 -9.78 12.13 -9.45
N PHE A 21 -8.55 12.17 -9.96
CA PHE A 21 -8.33 12.27 -11.40
C PHE A 21 -8.83 11.04 -12.15
N HIS A 22 -8.54 9.83 -11.68
CA HIS A 22 -9.07 8.61 -12.31
C HIS A 22 -10.60 8.57 -12.32
N LEU A 23 -11.24 9.00 -11.23
CA LEU A 23 -12.70 9.09 -11.18
C LEU A 23 -13.24 10.12 -12.19
N TYR A 24 -12.61 11.30 -12.26
CA TYR A 24 -12.99 12.34 -13.20
C TYR A 24 -12.82 11.87 -14.66
N PHE A 25 -11.68 11.26 -14.99
CA PHE A 25 -11.43 10.73 -16.33
C PHE A 25 -12.44 9.66 -16.73
N HIS A 26 -12.79 8.76 -15.80
CA HIS A 26 -13.82 7.77 -16.03
C HIS A 26 -15.19 8.40 -16.31
N GLN A 27 -15.61 9.37 -15.48
CA GLN A 27 -16.89 10.07 -15.64
C GLN A 27 -16.99 10.85 -16.96
N ASN A 28 -15.85 11.27 -17.52
CA ASN A 28 -15.78 12.02 -18.78
C ASN A 28 -15.38 11.14 -19.98
N LEU A 29 -15.44 9.81 -19.84
CA LEU A 29 -15.11 8.86 -20.92
C LEU A 29 -13.72 9.10 -21.54
N CYS A 30 -12.78 9.60 -20.74
CA CYS A 30 -11.40 9.78 -21.17
C CYS A 30 -10.72 8.41 -21.25
N PRO A 31 -9.85 8.16 -22.26
CA PRO A 31 -9.19 6.88 -22.46
C PRO A 31 -8.00 6.69 -21.50
N VAL A 32 -8.24 6.78 -20.19
CA VAL A 32 -7.25 6.55 -19.14
C VAL A 32 -7.47 5.16 -18.55
N PRO A 33 -6.40 4.36 -18.35
CA PRO A 33 -6.54 3.04 -17.74
C PRO A 33 -7.23 3.09 -16.37
N SER A 34 -8.10 2.11 -16.12
CA SER A 34 -8.85 1.95 -14.87
C SER A 34 -8.04 1.19 -13.81
N PHE A 35 -6.74 1.45 -13.72
CA PHE A 35 -5.91 0.87 -12.68
C PHE A 35 -4.82 1.81 -12.18
N LEU A 36 -4.36 1.56 -10.95
CA LEU A 36 -3.23 2.23 -10.31
C LEU A 36 -2.32 1.20 -9.64
N VAL A 37 -1.00 1.31 -9.87
CA VAL A 37 0.01 0.51 -9.18
C VAL A 37 0.68 1.37 -8.11
N LEU A 38 0.75 0.85 -6.89
CA LEU A 38 1.38 1.51 -5.75
C LEU A 38 2.47 0.60 -5.17
N ASP A 39 3.66 1.15 -5.01
CA ASP A 39 4.82 0.46 -4.43
C ASP A 39 5.10 1.02 -3.04
N GLN A 40 4.97 0.15 -2.03
CA GLN A 40 5.24 0.41 -0.61
C GLN A 40 4.68 1.73 -0.06
N PRO A 41 3.40 2.08 -0.29
CA PRO A 41 2.87 3.35 0.20
C PRO A 41 2.89 3.45 1.73
N SER A 42 2.85 2.33 2.46
CA SER A 42 2.87 2.39 3.92
C SER A 42 4.22 2.79 4.49
N GLN A 43 5.31 2.78 3.71
CA GLN A 43 6.68 3.07 4.17
C GLN A 43 6.79 4.38 4.96
N VAL A 44 6.00 5.40 4.62
CA VAL A 44 6.01 6.70 5.30
C VAL A 44 5.61 6.61 6.79
N CYS A 45 4.91 5.56 7.19
CA CYS A 45 4.50 5.27 8.57
C CYS A 45 5.61 4.53 9.36
N PHE A 46 6.73 4.17 8.73
CA PHE A 46 7.85 3.45 9.34
C PHE A 46 9.01 4.43 9.58
N PRO A 47 9.31 4.82 10.83
CA PRO A 47 10.41 5.75 11.10
C PRO A 47 11.78 5.16 10.72
N GLU A 48 12.64 5.96 10.10
CA GLU A 48 14.02 5.63 9.66
C GLU A 48 14.99 5.28 10.82
N ILE A 49 14.51 5.18 12.06
CA ILE A 49 15.33 5.12 13.28
C ILE A 49 16.12 3.82 13.40
N TYR A 50 15.80 2.80 12.61
CA TYR A 50 16.54 1.54 12.60
C TYR A 50 17.10 1.24 11.22
N PRO A 51 18.43 0.99 11.08
CA PRO A 51 19.00 0.52 9.83
C PRO A 51 18.22 -0.70 9.33
N TYR A 52 17.90 -0.71 8.04
CA TYR A 52 17.17 -1.81 7.39
C TYR A 52 17.79 -3.19 7.70
N GLU A 53 19.11 -3.24 7.83
CA GLU A 53 19.86 -4.44 8.23
C GLU A 53 19.51 -4.93 9.64
N THR A 54 19.25 -4.04 10.58
CA THR A 54 18.86 -4.37 11.97
C THR A 54 17.39 -4.78 12.07
N LEU A 55 16.57 -4.27 11.16
CA LEU A 55 15.15 -4.61 11.09
C LEU A 55 14.91 -5.95 10.38
N LYS A 56 15.77 -6.40 9.46
CA LYS A 56 15.53 -7.59 8.63
C LYS A 56 15.16 -8.84 9.45
N ASP A 57 15.82 -9.05 10.60
CA ASP A 57 15.58 -10.21 11.47
C ASP A 57 14.42 -10.02 12.47
N ASN A 58 13.96 -8.78 12.67
CA ASN A 58 12.89 -8.43 13.62
C ASN A 58 11.74 -7.65 12.97
N TYR A 59 11.66 -7.67 11.64
CA TYR A 59 10.77 -6.80 10.87
C TYR A 59 9.32 -7.13 11.20
N GLU A 60 8.98 -8.42 11.33
CA GLU A 60 7.65 -8.87 11.75
C GLU A 60 7.25 -8.39 13.16
N LEU A 61 8.19 -8.39 14.11
CA LEU A 61 7.96 -7.89 15.47
C LEU A 61 7.81 -6.36 15.48
N TYR A 62 8.55 -5.67 14.60
CA TYR A 62 8.47 -4.23 14.41
C TYR A 62 7.15 -3.80 13.74
N ILE A 63 6.73 -4.47 12.66
CA ILE A 63 5.40 -4.29 12.00
C ILE A 63 4.28 -4.43 13.03
N LYS A 64 4.37 -5.40 13.94
CA LYS A 64 3.38 -5.59 15.02
C LYS A 64 3.39 -4.47 16.07
N SER A 65 4.50 -3.74 16.23
CA SER A 65 4.67 -2.67 17.23
C SER A 65 4.33 -1.26 16.73
N LEU A 66 4.11 -1.11 15.41
CA LEU A 66 3.95 0.17 14.73
C LEU A 66 2.53 0.73 14.82
N ASP A 67 2.38 1.97 14.33
CA ASP A 67 1.10 2.68 14.23
C ASP A 67 0.22 2.06 13.13
N ILE A 68 -0.20 0.81 13.39
CA ILE A 68 -1.03 -0.03 12.54
C ILE A 68 -2.35 0.68 12.16
N ILE A 69 -2.72 1.72 12.90
CA ILE A 69 -3.90 2.55 12.66
C ILE A 69 -3.73 3.34 11.35
N GLU A 70 -2.59 3.99 11.13
CA GLU A 70 -2.35 4.78 9.92
C GLU A 70 -2.27 3.89 8.67
N VAL A 71 -1.55 2.78 8.75
CA VAL A 71 -1.44 1.79 7.66
C VAL A 71 -2.81 1.23 7.30
N LYS A 72 -3.61 0.83 8.30
CA LYS A 72 -5.00 0.39 8.10
C LYS A 72 -5.85 1.49 7.46
N ALA A 73 -5.66 2.75 7.86
CA ALA A 73 -6.40 3.86 7.29
C ALA A 73 -6.11 4.04 5.79
N ILE A 74 -4.85 3.92 5.37
CA ILE A 74 -4.46 3.96 3.96
C ILE A 74 -5.17 2.84 3.19
N PHE A 75 -5.04 1.59 3.61
CA PHE A 75 -5.61 0.47 2.86
C PHE A 75 -7.13 0.47 2.85
N LYS A 76 -7.78 0.84 3.97
CA LYS A 76 -9.24 0.99 4.02
C LYS A 76 -9.71 2.12 3.10
N PHE A 77 -8.96 3.22 3.00
CA PHE A 77 -9.27 4.29 2.05
C PHE A 77 -9.19 3.80 0.59
N LEU A 78 -8.12 3.08 0.22
CA LEU A 78 -7.97 2.50 -1.12
C LEU A 78 -9.08 1.48 -1.43
N LEU A 79 -9.38 0.58 -0.49
CA LEU A 79 -10.45 -0.40 -0.62
C LEU A 79 -11.83 0.25 -0.74
N LYS A 80 -12.07 1.32 0.01
CA LYS A 80 -13.31 2.09 -0.08
C LYS A 80 -13.44 2.72 -1.47
N TYR A 81 -12.35 3.26 -2.03
CA TYR A 81 -12.35 3.81 -3.37
C TYR A 81 -12.86 2.80 -4.41
N THR A 82 -12.28 1.59 -4.41
CA THR A 82 -12.64 0.53 -5.37
C THR A 82 -14.03 -0.07 -5.12
N LYS A 83 -14.55 -0.02 -3.89
CA LYS A 83 -15.89 -0.57 -3.59
C LYS A 83 -17.02 0.44 -3.78
N GLU A 84 -16.80 1.72 -3.47
CA GLU A 84 -17.86 2.72 -3.36
C GLU A 84 -17.84 3.77 -4.48
N TYR A 85 -16.66 4.21 -4.92
CA TYR A 85 -16.54 5.37 -5.81
C TYR A 85 -16.33 4.98 -7.27
N TYR A 86 -15.47 4.00 -7.54
CA TYR A 86 -15.22 3.50 -8.89
C TYR A 86 -15.05 1.98 -8.87
N LYS A 87 -16.17 1.26 -9.09
CA LYS A 87 -16.28 -0.19 -8.92
C LYS A 87 -15.41 -1.02 -9.86
N ASP A 88 -15.18 -0.53 -11.08
CA ASP A 88 -14.36 -1.20 -12.08
C ASP A 88 -12.88 -0.76 -12.01
N PHE A 89 -12.49 -0.01 -10.98
CA PHE A 89 -11.12 0.44 -10.79
C PHE A 89 -10.29 -0.59 -10.03
N GLN A 90 -9.12 -0.92 -10.56
CA GLN A 90 -8.19 -1.85 -9.92
C GLN A 90 -7.05 -1.09 -9.23
N ILE A 91 -6.73 -1.47 -8.00
CA ILE A 91 -5.51 -1.01 -7.33
C ILE A 91 -4.62 -2.23 -7.12
N ILE A 92 -3.41 -2.18 -7.67
CA ILE A 92 -2.37 -3.19 -7.47
C ILE A 92 -1.39 -2.62 -6.45
N LEU A 93 -1.30 -3.28 -5.31
CA LEU A 93 -0.51 -2.82 -4.17
C LEU A 93 0.64 -3.80 -3.93
N LEU A 94 1.87 -3.30 -3.95
CA LEU A 94 3.06 -4.04 -3.55
C LEU A 94 3.48 -3.57 -2.16
N GLU A 95 3.53 -4.48 -1.19
CA GLU A 95 3.63 -4.09 0.22
C GLU A 95 4.20 -5.20 1.09
N HIS A 96 4.93 -4.83 2.15
CA HIS A 96 5.39 -5.75 3.19
C HIS A 96 4.50 -5.74 4.44
N ALA A 97 3.70 -4.69 4.63
CA ALA A 97 2.74 -4.63 5.73
C ALA A 97 1.74 -5.80 5.67
N PHE A 98 1.62 -6.53 6.77
CA PHE A 98 0.66 -7.62 6.94
C PHE A 98 -0.32 -7.30 8.07
N ILE A 99 -1.61 -7.40 7.78
CA ILE A 99 -2.69 -7.19 8.75
C ILE A 99 -3.48 -8.48 8.85
N ASP A 100 -3.44 -9.12 10.02
CA ASP A 100 -4.18 -10.34 10.35
C ASP A 100 -5.68 -10.03 10.61
N GLU A 101 -6.37 -9.53 9.59
CA GLU A 101 -7.80 -9.29 9.60
C GLU A 101 -8.42 -9.76 8.27
N PRO A 102 -9.59 -10.42 8.28
CA PRO A 102 -10.19 -11.02 7.07
C PRO A 102 -10.31 -10.07 5.88
N TRP A 103 -10.71 -8.82 6.12
CA TRP A 103 -10.88 -7.83 5.05
C TRP A 103 -9.58 -7.52 4.29
N PHE A 104 -8.42 -7.73 4.92
CA PHE A 104 -7.10 -7.53 4.31
C PHE A 104 -6.59 -8.84 3.72
N THR A 105 -6.66 -9.94 4.46
CA THR A 105 -6.15 -11.24 4.01
C THR A 105 -6.90 -11.77 2.79
N GLU A 106 -8.19 -11.46 2.65
CA GLU A 106 -8.99 -11.78 1.46
C GLU A 106 -8.58 -11.00 0.21
N LEU A 107 -7.79 -9.92 0.35
CA LEU A 107 -7.28 -9.12 -0.76
C LEU A 107 -5.90 -9.59 -1.24
N LEU A 108 -5.24 -10.47 -0.49
CA LEU A 108 -3.93 -10.99 -0.85
C LEU A 108 -4.05 -11.89 -2.08
N VAL A 109 -3.29 -11.57 -3.12
CA VAL A 109 -3.20 -12.39 -4.34
C VAL A 109 -2.16 -13.50 -4.16
N GLU A 110 -1.10 -13.21 -3.42
CA GLU A 110 0.00 -14.12 -3.14
C GLU A 110 0.11 -14.34 -1.63
N GLU A 111 0.67 -15.49 -1.25
CA GLU A 111 1.13 -15.68 0.13
C GLU A 111 2.23 -14.67 0.47
N GLN A 112 2.38 -14.38 1.76
CA GLN A 112 3.45 -13.49 2.22
C GLN A 112 4.82 -14.03 1.77
N TRP A 113 5.63 -13.14 1.20
CA TRP A 113 7.00 -13.45 0.81
C TRP A 113 7.90 -13.44 2.04
N ILE A 114 8.33 -14.63 2.47
CA ILE A 114 9.21 -14.89 3.61
C ILE A 114 10.25 -15.91 3.17
N ASP A 115 11.50 -15.69 3.58
CA ASP A 115 12.64 -16.57 3.29
C ASP A 115 12.80 -16.89 1.78
N ASP A 116 12.66 -18.16 1.41
CA ASP A 116 12.81 -18.66 0.04
C ASP A 116 11.60 -18.36 -0.86
N LYS A 117 10.49 -17.86 -0.29
CA LYS A 117 9.34 -17.37 -1.07
C LYS A 117 9.54 -15.88 -1.32
N ALA A 118 9.97 -15.53 -2.52
CA ALA A 118 10.18 -14.16 -2.95
C ALA A 118 9.65 -13.94 -4.37
N LEU A 119 9.44 -12.66 -4.74
CA LEU A 119 9.04 -12.27 -6.10
C LEU A 119 10.00 -12.80 -7.17
N ILE A 120 11.31 -12.77 -6.88
CA ILE A 120 12.34 -13.34 -7.74
C ILE A 120 12.59 -14.77 -7.25
N PRO A 121 12.24 -15.80 -8.04
CA PRO A 121 12.52 -17.18 -7.67
C PRO A 121 14.02 -17.41 -7.52
N SER A 122 14.42 -18.17 -6.49
CA SER A 122 15.84 -18.51 -6.27
C SER A 122 16.47 -19.22 -7.48
N SER A 123 15.66 -19.90 -8.30
CA SER A 123 16.10 -20.56 -9.54
C SER A 123 16.58 -19.59 -10.62
N TRP A 124 16.21 -18.30 -10.55
CA TRP A 124 16.58 -17.27 -11.52
C TRP A 124 17.93 -16.60 -11.22
N ILE A 125 18.49 -16.80 -10.03
CA ILE A 125 19.76 -16.19 -9.59
C ILE A 125 20.98 -16.95 -10.17
N ASN A 126 20.76 -17.92 -11.07
CA ASN A 126 21.78 -18.73 -11.73
C ASN A 126 22.33 -18.10 -13.00
#